data_AF-A0A8J5T418-F1
#
_entry.id   AF-A0A8J5T418-F1
#
_cell.length_a   1.000
_cell.length_b   1.000
_cell.length_c   1.000
_cell.angle_alpha   90.00
_cell.angle_beta   90.00
_cell.angle_gamma   90.00
#
_symmetry.space_group_name_H-M   'P 1'
#
loop_
_entity.id
_entity.type
_entity.pdbx_description
1 polymer ?
#
loop_
_entity_poly.entity_id
_entity_poly.type
_entity_poly.pdbx_seq_one_letter_code
_entity_poly.pdbx_strand_id
1 'polypeptide(L)'
;MSLTIGGRFLFVRSPLVQTLRNRSRTPNLRKPAIPHWHRAVALKLTEPIYRDPEEDLYPSITCKKKEKILLKSQTQINPFEQILAREFLEKIANAKLVAIFHQLPMSEAELFATRLQLNKINMAYLKHNNNMIKLAFSGTKYESLLKLYESTTVTFAGDQLAVAKTELSSSLARYVTDKGSPESSEPDPSSSKE
;
A
#
# COMPACT_ATOMS: atom_id res chain seq x y z
N MET A 1 -51.39 38.03 -28.51
CA MET A 1 -50.76 39.17 -27.81
C MET A 1 -51.53 39.34 -26.51
N SER A 2 -51.00 39.36 -25.29
CA SER A 2 -49.64 39.52 -24.75
C SER A 2 -49.58 38.82 -23.38
N LEU A 3 -48.49 38.10 -23.10
CA LEU A 3 -48.14 37.63 -21.76
C LEU A 3 -47.63 38.83 -20.94
N THR A 4 -48.16 39.04 -19.74
CA THR A 4 -47.53 39.92 -18.74
C THR A 4 -47.26 39.14 -17.47
N ILE A 5 -46.02 38.66 -17.39
CA ILE A 5 -45.34 38.27 -16.15
C ILE A 5 -45.18 39.55 -15.31
N GLY A 6 -45.85 39.59 -14.16
CA GLY A 6 -45.79 40.73 -13.22
C GLY A 6 -45.46 40.23 -11.82
N GLY A 7 -44.18 39.98 -11.57
CA GLY A 7 -43.69 39.58 -10.26
C GLY A 7 -44.00 40.61 -9.18
N ARG A 8 -44.42 40.13 -8.01
CA ARG A 8 -44.35 40.89 -6.76
C ARG A 8 -43.71 40.02 -5.68
N PHE A 9 -42.38 40.17 -5.67
CA PHE A 9 -41.46 40.15 -4.53
C PHE A 9 -42.03 39.65 -3.20
N LEU A 10 -41.40 38.59 -2.70
CA LEU A 10 -41.40 38.21 -1.28
C LEU A 10 -41.13 39.46 -0.44
N PHE A 11 -42.02 39.70 0.52
CA PHE A 11 -41.94 40.75 1.52
C PHE A 11 -40.51 40.89 2.06
N VAL A 12 -39.86 42.00 1.75
CA VAL A 12 -38.64 42.42 2.46
C VAL A 12 -39.05 42.61 3.92
N ARG A 13 -38.65 41.66 4.77
CA ARG A 13 -38.73 41.82 6.23
C ARG A 13 -37.66 42.83 6.65
N SER A 14 -37.86 44.11 6.33
CA SER A 14 -37.12 45.17 7.02
C SER A 14 -37.39 44.98 8.52
N PRO A 15 -36.36 44.85 9.37
CA PRO A 15 -36.60 44.74 10.80
C PRO A 15 -37.38 45.99 11.23
N LEU A 16 -38.55 45.79 11.84
CA LEU A 16 -39.29 46.87 12.46
C LEU A 16 -38.40 47.46 13.56
N VAL A 17 -37.73 48.57 13.27
CA VAL A 17 -36.93 49.31 14.25
C VAL A 17 -37.90 50.02 15.19
N GLN A 18 -38.32 49.31 16.23
CA GLN A 18 -39.11 49.89 17.30
C GLN A 18 -38.18 50.64 18.26
N THR A 19 -38.17 51.97 18.19
CA THR A 19 -37.49 52.80 19.19
C THR A 19 -38.32 52.87 20.45
N LEU A 20 -37.96 52.07 21.47
CA LEU A 20 -38.65 52.07 22.75
C LEU A 20 -38.09 53.19 23.63
N ARG A 21 -38.85 54.28 23.79
CA ARG A 21 -38.48 55.39 24.67
C ARG A 21 -38.68 54.98 26.13
N ASN A 22 -37.60 54.59 26.80
CA ASN A 22 -37.62 54.27 28.23
C ASN A 22 -37.88 55.55 29.05
N ARG A 23 -39.16 55.83 29.36
CA ARG A 23 -39.58 57.05 30.07
C ARG A 23 -39.24 57.04 31.57
N SER A 24 -39.06 55.88 32.19
CA SER A 24 -38.99 55.74 33.66
C SER A 24 -37.60 55.43 34.22
N ARG A 25 -36.73 54.74 33.47
CA ARG A 25 -35.38 54.38 33.95
C ARG A 25 -34.40 54.29 32.79
N THR A 26 -33.28 55.01 32.90
CA THR A 26 -32.17 54.88 31.95
C THR A 26 -31.62 53.45 32.00
N PRO A 27 -31.53 52.74 30.86
CA PRO A 27 -30.97 51.40 30.84
C PRO A 27 -29.53 51.43 31.35
N ASN A 28 -29.20 50.51 32.27
CA ASN A 28 -27.87 50.45 32.86
C ASN A 28 -26.89 49.82 31.85
N LEU A 29 -26.03 50.63 31.25
CA LEU A 29 -25.02 50.17 30.29
C LEU A 29 -23.85 49.43 30.94
N ARG A 30 -23.55 49.71 32.22
CA ARG A 30 -22.42 49.10 32.94
C ARG A 30 -22.71 47.66 33.37
N LYS A 31 -23.98 47.38 33.70
CA LYS A 31 -24.45 46.04 34.09
C LYS A 31 -25.82 45.81 33.45
N PRO A 32 -25.89 45.07 32.33
CA PRO A 32 -27.16 44.77 31.69
C PRO A 32 -28.06 43.98 32.65
N ALA A 33 -29.36 44.28 32.65
CA ALA A 33 -30.32 43.59 33.49
C ALA A 33 -30.51 42.15 33.01
N ILE A 34 -30.66 41.23 33.96
CA ILE A 34 -30.97 39.82 33.67
C ILE A 34 -32.34 39.77 32.97
N PRO A 35 -32.46 39.10 31.82
CA PRO A 35 -33.72 39.01 31.11
C PRO A 35 -34.74 38.18 31.90
N HIS A 36 -36.02 38.56 31.79
CA HIS A 36 -37.13 37.75 32.29
C HIS A 36 -37.16 36.37 31.60
N TRP A 37 -37.66 35.35 32.29
CA TRP A 37 -37.69 33.95 31.85
C TRP A 37 -38.02 33.76 30.36
N HIS A 38 -39.18 34.26 29.90
CA HIS A 38 -39.60 34.11 28.49
C HIS A 38 -38.62 34.74 27.50
N ARG A 39 -38.00 35.87 27.85
CA ARG A 39 -37.00 36.53 27.02
C ARG A 39 -35.69 35.74 27.00
N ALA A 40 -35.30 35.13 28.12
CA ALA A 40 -34.13 34.27 28.18
C ALA A 40 -34.30 33.02 27.29
N VAL A 41 -35.48 32.40 27.32
CA VAL A 41 -35.82 31.27 26.44
C VAL A 41 -35.76 31.69 24.97
N ALA A 42 -36.37 32.83 24.62
CA ALA A 42 -36.34 33.33 23.25
C ALA A 42 -34.90 33.61 22.78
N LEU A 43 -34.07 34.24 23.61
CA LEU A 43 -32.67 34.53 23.27
C LEU A 43 -31.88 33.26 22.99
N LYS A 44 -31.99 32.24 23.85
CA LYS A 44 -31.32 30.94 23.65
C LYS A 44 -31.78 30.23 22.38
N LEU A 45 -33.08 30.26 22.09
CA LEU A 45 -33.63 29.65 20.87
C LEU A 45 -33.19 30.39 19.60
N THR A 46 -32.86 31.68 19.70
CA THR A 46 -32.35 32.48 18.59
C THR A 46 -30.83 32.45 18.45
N GLU A 47 -30.11 31.72 19.32
CA GLU A 47 -28.67 31.55 19.15
C GLU A 47 -28.39 30.79 17.84
N PRO A 48 -27.46 31.27 17.00
CA PRO A 48 -27.12 30.59 15.76
C PRO A 48 -26.47 29.25 16.09
N ILE A 49 -26.96 28.18 15.45
CA ILE A 49 -26.33 26.87 15.49
C ILE A 49 -25.22 26.87 14.46
N TYR A 50 -23.97 27.00 14.92
CA TYR A 50 -22.80 26.81 14.07
C TYR A 50 -22.54 25.31 13.86
N ARG A 51 -22.10 24.93 12.66
CA ARG A 51 -21.63 23.56 12.42
C ARG A 51 -20.30 23.33 13.12
N ASP A 52 -20.05 22.09 13.51
CA ASP A 52 -18.77 21.72 14.08
C ASP A 52 -17.67 21.89 13.02
N PRO A 53 -16.53 22.52 13.35
CA PRO A 53 -15.46 22.82 12.39
C PRO A 53 -14.81 21.57 11.79
N GLU A 54 -15.02 20.40 12.40
CA GLU A 54 -14.54 19.11 11.91
C GLU A 54 -15.41 18.54 10.76
N GLU A 55 -16.68 18.96 10.65
CA GLU A 55 -17.60 18.49 9.61
C GLU A 55 -17.32 19.14 8.25
N ASP A 56 -16.72 20.33 8.23
CA ASP A 56 -16.36 21.06 7.02
C ASP A 56 -15.01 20.61 6.42
N LEU A 57 -14.30 19.69 7.09
CA LEU A 57 -13.07 19.11 6.57
C LEU A 57 -13.39 18.09 5.46
N TYR A 58 -12.67 18.20 4.33
CA TYR A 58 -12.87 17.28 3.22
C TYR A 58 -12.66 15.82 3.67
N PRO A 59 -13.51 14.85 3.24
CA PRO A 59 -13.46 13.46 3.71
C PRO A 59 -12.08 12.79 3.60
N SER A 60 -11.21 13.25 2.70
CA SER A 60 -9.84 12.72 2.56
C SER A 60 -8.90 13.07 3.72
N ILE A 61 -9.22 14.12 4.48
CA ILE A 61 -8.44 14.62 5.62
C ILE A 61 -8.92 13.94 6.91
N THR A 62 -10.24 13.80 7.09
CA THR A 62 -10.87 13.10 8.23
C THR A 62 -10.79 11.57 8.13
N CYS A 63 -10.32 11.02 7.01
CA CYS A 63 -10.18 9.59 6.80
C CYS A 63 -9.09 8.97 7.69
N LYS A 64 -9.45 8.56 8.91
CA LYS A 64 -8.62 7.75 9.83
C LYS A 64 -8.13 6.42 9.22
N LYS A 65 -8.60 6.05 8.02
CA LYS A 65 -8.14 4.90 7.27
C LYS A 65 -6.64 5.03 6.92
N LYS A 66 -6.16 6.24 6.59
CA LYS A 66 -4.74 6.46 6.29
C LYS A 66 -3.86 6.21 7.51
N GLU A 67 -4.24 6.75 8.67
CA GLU A 67 -3.55 6.50 9.94
C GLU A 67 -3.56 5.01 10.30
N LYS A 68 -4.71 4.33 10.15
CA LYS A 68 -4.81 2.88 10.36
C LYS A 68 -3.94 2.06 9.39
N ILE A 69 -3.80 2.50 8.14
CA ILE A 69 -2.91 1.87 7.15
C ILE A 69 -1.44 2.10 7.53
N LEU A 70 -1.07 3.30 7.97
CA LEU A 70 0.28 3.63 8.42
C LEU A 70 0.66 2.85 9.69
N LEU A 71 -0.24 2.77 10.67
CA LEU A 71 -0.07 1.93 11.86
C LEU A 71 0.05 0.44 11.50
N LYS A 72 -0.70 -0.02 10.48
CA LYS A 72 -0.52 -1.37 9.92
C LYS A 72 0.81 -1.55 9.20
N SER A 73 1.36 -0.52 8.57
CA SER A 73 2.68 -0.63 7.92
C SER A 73 3.82 -0.71 8.92
N GLN A 74 3.61 -0.21 10.14
CA GLN A 74 4.51 -0.36 11.28
C GLN A 74 4.31 -1.70 12.02
N THR A 75 3.52 -2.64 11.48
CA THR A 75 3.37 -3.96 12.08
C THR A 75 4.74 -4.59 12.30
N GLN A 76 4.99 -4.93 13.56
CA GLN A 76 6.17 -5.66 13.99
C GLN A 76 6.44 -6.83 13.04
N ILE A 77 7.69 -6.94 12.59
CA ILE A 77 8.14 -8.05 11.76
C ILE A 77 7.81 -9.35 12.50
N ASN A 78 7.09 -10.25 11.85
CA ASN A 78 6.73 -11.51 12.46
C ASN A 78 8.01 -12.33 12.76
N PRO A 79 8.26 -12.76 14.02
CA PRO A 79 9.47 -13.52 14.36
C PRO A 79 9.60 -14.81 13.54
N PHE A 80 8.49 -15.42 13.14
CA PHE A 80 8.51 -16.61 12.27
C PHE A 80 9.07 -16.30 10.88
N GLU A 81 8.72 -15.14 10.31
CA GLU A 81 9.26 -14.73 9.00
C GLU A 81 10.76 -14.47 9.05
N GLN A 82 11.29 -14.03 10.21
CA GLN A 82 12.73 -13.85 10.39
C GLN A 82 13.48 -15.19 10.36
N ILE A 83 12.92 -16.22 11.02
CA ILE A 83 13.49 -17.57 11.01
C ILE A 83 13.49 -18.13 9.59
N LEU A 84 12.37 -18.03 8.89
CA LEU A 84 12.27 -18.49 7.49
C LEU A 84 13.20 -17.71 6.55
N ALA A 85 13.34 -16.40 6.75
CA ALA A 85 14.25 -15.57 5.97
C ALA A 85 15.71 -16.03 6.14
N ARG A 86 16.10 -16.37 7.37
CA ARG A 86 17.43 -16.90 7.67
C ARG A 86 17.67 -18.25 7.00
N GLU A 87 16.74 -19.19 7.14
CA GLU A 87 16.85 -20.51 6.48
C GLU A 87 16.91 -20.39 4.95
N PHE A 88 16.16 -19.45 4.38
CA PHE A 88 16.16 -19.18 2.94
C PHE A 88 17.51 -18.63 2.48
N LEU A 89 18.09 -17.68 3.22
CA LEU A 89 19.43 -17.14 2.95
C LEU A 89 20.47 -18.26 3.03
N GLU A 90 20.44 -19.09 4.07
CA GLU A 90 21.37 -20.23 4.23
C GLU A 90 21.29 -21.20 3.04
N LYS A 91 20.08 -21.51 2.54
CA LYS A 91 19.91 -22.36 1.34
C LYS A 91 20.47 -21.72 0.07
N ILE A 92 20.30 -20.41 -0.10
CA ILE A 92 20.84 -19.68 -1.26
C ILE A 92 22.36 -19.56 -1.19
N ALA A 93 22.91 -19.32 -0.01
CA ALA A 93 24.35 -19.20 0.20
C ALA A 93 25.08 -20.53 -0.04
N ASN A 94 24.43 -21.66 0.31
CA ASN A 94 24.99 -23.00 0.12
C ASN A 94 24.84 -23.52 -1.32
N ALA A 95 23.82 -23.04 -2.06
CA ALA A 95 23.56 -23.48 -3.42
C ALA A 95 24.61 -22.94 -4.41
N LYS A 96 25.05 -23.79 -5.34
CA LYS A 96 25.95 -23.35 -6.43
C LYS A 96 25.20 -22.67 -7.56
N LEU A 97 23.92 -23.03 -7.75
CA LEU A 97 23.05 -22.47 -8.77
C LEU A 97 21.71 -22.09 -8.15
N VAL A 98 21.29 -20.86 -8.43
CA VAL A 98 19.98 -20.33 -8.04
C VAL A 98 19.29 -19.81 -9.29
N ALA A 99 18.11 -20.35 -9.58
CA ALA A 99 17.28 -19.94 -10.70
C ALA A 99 16.00 -19.28 -10.18
N ILE A 100 15.71 -18.09 -10.68
CA ILE A 100 14.54 -17.30 -10.30
C ILE A 100 13.65 -17.18 -11.54
N PHE A 101 12.39 -17.57 -11.41
CA PHE A 101 11.41 -17.49 -12.48
C PHE A 101 10.18 -16.73 -12.02
N HIS A 102 9.49 -16.09 -12.96
CA HIS A 102 8.16 -15.57 -12.70
C HIS A 102 7.15 -16.72 -12.64
N GLN A 103 6.34 -16.72 -11.59
CA GLN A 103 5.22 -17.65 -11.48
C GLN A 103 4.12 -17.21 -12.44
N LEU A 104 3.94 -17.99 -13.48
CA LEU A 104 2.80 -17.84 -14.37
C LEU A 104 1.59 -18.57 -13.79
N PRO A 105 0.36 -18.17 -14.18
CA PRO A 105 -0.82 -18.88 -13.78
C PRO A 105 -0.74 -20.32 -14.28
N MET A 106 -0.58 -21.25 -13.34
CA MET A 106 -0.47 -22.69 -13.60
C MET A 106 -1.33 -23.43 -12.59
N SER A 107 -1.83 -24.60 -12.98
CA SER A 107 -2.58 -25.45 -12.05
C SER A 107 -1.65 -26.02 -10.97
N GLU A 108 -2.19 -26.33 -9.79
CA GLU A 108 -1.38 -26.94 -8.72
C GLU A 108 -0.80 -28.30 -9.14
N ALA A 109 -1.52 -29.04 -9.99
CA ALA A 109 -1.08 -30.30 -10.55
C ALA A 109 0.16 -30.13 -11.46
N GLU A 110 0.19 -29.10 -12.30
CA GLU A 110 1.35 -28.75 -13.13
C GLU A 110 2.53 -28.30 -12.27
N LEU A 111 2.27 -27.52 -11.21
CA LEU A 111 3.31 -27.06 -10.29
C LEU A 111 3.94 -28.25 -9.56
N PHE A 112 3.11 -29.21 -9.15
CA PHE A 112 3.59 -30.45 -8.56
C PHE A 112 4.42 -31.28 -9.55
N ALA A 113 3.96 -31.43 -10.79
CA ALA A 113 4.69 -32.16 -11.83
C ALA A 113 6.05 -31.52 -12.15
N THR A 114 6.12 -30.20 -12.24
CA THR A 114 7.37 -29.46 -12.46
C THR A 114 8.32 -29.61 -11.27
N ARG A 115 7.83 -29.50 -10.02
CA ARG A 115 8.65 -29.80 -8.83
C ARG A 115 9.23 -31.20 -8.86
N LEU A 116 8.44 -32.20 -9.26
CA LEU A 116 8.90 -33.58 -9.35
C LEU A 116 10.02 -33.74 -10.40
N GLN A 117 9.89 -33.09 -11.55
CA GLN A 117 10.92 -33.08 -12.59
C GLN A 117 12.21 -32.40 -12.12
N LEU A 118 12.10 -31.28 -11.41
CA LEU A 118 13.25 -30.53 -10.90
C LEU A 118 13.95 -31.25 -9.75
N ASN A 119 13.20 -31.94 -8.90
CA ASN A 119 13.77 -32.81 -7.86
C ASN A 119 14.59 -33.95 -8.47
N LYS A 120 14.22 -34.50 -9.63
CA LYS A 120 15.04 -35.52 -10.34
C LYS A 120 16.39 -34.98 -10.80
N ILE A 121 16.48 -33.67 -11.00
CA ILE A 121 17.70 -32.95 -11.40
C ILE A 121 18.44 -32.41 -10.16
N ASN A 122 18.01 -32.79 -8.94
CA ASN A 122 18.54 -32.29 -7.67
C ASN A 122 18.42 -30.76 -7.51
N MET A 123 17.37 -30.17 -8.07
CA MET A 123 17.01 -28.76 -7.82
C MET A 123 15.81 -28.70 -6.87
N ALA A 124 16.03 -28.11 -5.69
CA ALA A 124 15.01 -27.95 -4.67
C ALA A 124 14.17 -26.69 -4.93
N TYR A 125 12.84 -26.84 -4.86
CA TYR A 125 11.90 -25.73 -4.88
C TYR A 125 11.91 -24.98 -3.55
N LEU A 126 12.17 -23.67 -3.57
CA LEU A 126 12.14 -22.82 -2.40
C LEU A 126 10.86 -21.96 -2.39
N LYS A 127 9.91 -22.33 -1.54
CA LYS A 127 8.71 -21.52 -1.30
C LYS A 127 9.07 -20.27 -0.49
N HIS A 128 8.61 -19.10 -0.92
CA HIS A 128 8.89 -17.85 -0.25
C HIS A 128 7.74 -16.86 -0.39
N ASN A 129 7.73 -15.87 0.49
CA ASN A 129 6.89 -14.68 0.40
C ASN A 129 7.78 -13.45 0.15
N ASN A 130 7.25 -12.40 -0.50
CA ASN A 130 8.04 -11.22 -0.83
C ASN A 130 8.57 -10.50 0.41
N ASN A 131 7.84 -10.50 1.53
CA ASN A 131 8.31 -9.93 2.81
C ASN A 131 9.50 -10.71 3.37
N MET A 132 9.44 -12.03 3.32
CA MET A 132 10.51 -12.92 3.79
C MET A 132 11.79 -12.69 2.98
N ILE A 133 11.69 -12.49 1.67
CA ILE A 133 12.85 -12.20 0.80
C ILE A 133 13.43 -10.82 1.09
N LYS A 134 12.58 -9.81 1.28
CA LYS A 134 13.03 -8.47 1.67
C LYS A 134 13.88 -8.54 2.94
N LEU A 135 13.40 -9.28 3.95
CA LEU A 135 14.16 -9.53 5.19
C LEU A 135 15.44 -10.32 4.94
N ALA A 136 15.39 -11.36 4.11
CA ALA A 136 16.54 -12.23 3.84
C ALA A 136 17.67 -11.52 3.09
N PHE A 137 17.35 -10.64 2.13
CA PHE A 137 18.36 -10.00 1.29
C PHE A 137 18.76 -8.60 1.74
N SER A 138 17.92 -7.89 2.51
CA SER A 138 18.28 -6.56 3.01
C SER A 138 19.56 -6.61 3.84
N GLY A 139 20.57 -5.80 3.46
CA GLY A 139 21.87 -5.77 4.15
C GLY A 139 22.80 -6.96 3.85
N THR A 140 22.47 -7.78 2.84
CA THR A 140 23.33 -8.90 2.40
C THR A 140 23.91 -8.64 1.00
N LYS A 141 24.81 -9.52 0.56
CA LYS A 141 25.42 -9.46 -0.79
C LYS A 141 24.40 -9.61 -1.93
N TYR A 142 23.19 -10.10 -1.62
CA TYR A 142 22.15 -10.41 -2.60
C TYR A 142 21.08 -9.31 -2.75
N GLU A 143 21.33 -8.12 -2.20
CA GLU A 143 20.39 -7.00 -2.24
C GLU A 143 19.99 -6.61 -3.67
N SER A 144 20.90 -6.77 -4.65
CA SER A 144 20.63 -6.53 -6.06
C SER A 144 19.51 -7.41 -6.64
N LEU A 145 19.32 -8.62 -6.08
CA LEU A 145 18.30 -9.56 -6.53
C LEU A 145 16.88 -9.13 -6.10
N LEU A 146 16.73 -8.22 -5.13
CA LEU A 146 15.42 -7.77 -4.64
C LEU A 146 14.50 -7.26 -5.75
N LYS A 147 15.06 -6.63 -6.79
CA LYS A 147 14.30 -6.13 -7.94
C LYS A 147 13.62 -7.26 -8.73
N LEU A 148 14.19 -8.46 -8.75
CA LEU A 148 13.58 -9.62 -9.41
C LEU A 148 12.32 -10.12 -8.67
N TYR A 149 12.26 -9.89 -7.36
CA TYR A 149 11.20 -10.38 -6.47
C TYR A 149 10.06 -9.38 -6.25
N GLU A 150 9.88 -8.41 -7.16
CA GLU A 150 8.75 -7.47 -7.09
C GLU A 150 7.41 -8.13 -7.44
N SER A 151 7.44 -9.17 -8.28
CA SER A 151 6.26 -9.91 -8.73
C SER A 151 6.12 -11.28 -8.03
N THR A 152 5.13 -12.08 -8.43
CA THR A 152 5.03 -13.47 -7.98
C THR A 152 6.10 -14.31 -8.65
N THR A 153 7.09 -14.74 -7.89
CA THR A 153 8.25 -15.50 -8.38
C THR A 153 8.36 -16.87 -7.72
N VAL A 154 9.08 -17.76 -8.38
CA VAL A 154 9.49 -19.07 -7.88
C VAL A 154 11.00 -19.15 -7.94
N THR A 155 11.61 -19.66 -6.87
CA THR A 155 13.06 -19.86 -6.78
C THR A 155 13.37 -21.34 -6.69
N PHE A 156 14.35 -21.77 -7.47
CA PHE A 156 14.95 -23.09 -7.39
C PHE A 156 16.42 -22.97 -7.03
N ALA A 157 16.88 -23.83 -6.15
CA ALA A 157 18.27 -23.90 -5.71
C ALA A 157 18.81 -25.31 -5.93
N GLY A 158 20.03 -25.43 -6.45
CA GLY A 158 20.66 -26.71 -6.72
C GLY A 158 22.18 -26.67 -6.58
N ASP A 159 22.76 -27.84 -6.33
CA ASP A 159 24.20 -28.00 -6.09
C ASP A 159 24.99 -28.34 -7.37
N GLN A 160 24.31 -28.78 -8.42
CA GLN A 160 24.91 -29.16 -9.70
C GLN A 160 24.64 -28.09 -10.75
N LEU A 161 25.64 -27.82 -11.59
CA LEU A 161 25.53 -27.01 -12.81
C LEU A 161 24.73 -27.81 -13.87
N ALA A 162 23.45 -28.02 -13.61
CA ALA A 162 22.58 -28.84 -14.45
C ALA A 162 22.08 -28.12 -15.71
N VAL A 163 22.84 -27.17 -16.24
CA VAL A 163 22.47 -26.31 -17.39
C VAL A 163 22.27 -27.14 -18.66
N ALA A 164 22.92 -28.30 -18.79
CA ALA A 164 22.86 -29.15 -19.99
C ALA A 164 21.68 -30.14 -20.02
N LYS A 165 20.99 -30.39 -18.90
CA LYS A 165 19.87 -31.37 -18.82
C LYS A 165 18.50 -30.73 -18.67
N THR A 166 18.45 -29.41 -18.52
CA THR A 166 17.20 -28.66 -18.50
C THR A 166 16.73 -28.38 -19.93
N GLU A 167 16.52 -29.44 -20.72
CA GLU A 167 15.45 -29.44 -21.71
C GLU A 167 14.13 -29.54 -20.93
N LEU A 168 13.89 -28.52 -20.08
CA LEU A 168 12.62 -28.37 -19.41
C LEU A 168 11.59 -28.24 -20.52
N SER A 169 10.59 -29.13 -20.47
CA SER A 169 9.56 -29.30 -21.49
C SER A 169 9.19 -27.96 -22.10
N SER A 170 9.00 -27.91 -23.41
CA SER A 170 8.66 -26.70 -24.19
C SER A 170 7.57 -25.80 -23.58
N SER A 171 6.77 -26.31 -22.63
CA SER A 171 5.87 -25.55 -21.75
C SER A 171 6.57 -24.57 -20.79
N LEU A 172 7.72 -24.91 -20.20
CA LEU A 172 8.55 -24.03 -19.35
C LEU A 172 9.53 -23.20 -20.19
N ALA A 173 10.05 -23.73 -21.29
CA ALA A 173 11.00 -23.04 -22.16
C ALA A 173 10.45 -21.75 -22.81
N ARG A 174 9.12 -21.60 -22.89
CA ARG A 174 8.45 -20.35 -23.32
C ARG A 174 8.72 -19.15 -22.39
N TYR A 175 9.30 -19.37 -21.21
CA TYR A 175 9.35 -18.38 -20.13
C TYR A 175 10.76 -18.02 -19.64
N VAL A 176 11.82 -18.54 -20.27
CA VAL A 176 13.22 -18.39 -19.81
C VAL A 176 13.98 -17.27 -20.55
N THR A 177 13.41 -16.65 -21.58
CA THR A 177 14.12 -15.60 -22.32
C THR A 177 13.96 -14.23 -21.66
N ASP A 178 14.64 -14.01 -20.54
CA ASP A 178 15.15 -12.69 -20.18
C ASP A 178 16.65 -12.77 -19.94
N LYS A 179 17.39 -11.96 -20.70
CA LYS A 179 18.83 -12.05 -20.90
C LYS A 179 19.60 -11.84 -19.59
N GLY A 180 20.44 -12.82 -19.25
CA GLY A 180 21.51 -12.70 -18.25
C GLY A 180 22.81 -13.30 -18.81
N SER A 181 23.56 -12.47 -19.55
CA SER A 181 25.00 -12.54 -19.88
C SER A 181 25.76 -13.86 -19.66
N PRO A 182 26.21 -14.55 -20.73
CA PRO A 182 27.32 -15.47 -20.69
C PRO A 182 28.60 -14.73 -21.13
N GLU A 183 29.45 -14.27 -20.22
CA GLU A 183 30.79 -13.79 -20.61
C GLU A 183 31.76 -13.76 -19.41
N SER A 184 32.54 -14.83 -19.29
CA SER A 184 33.98 -14.78 -18.96
C SER A 184 34.57 -16.18 -19.13
N SER A 185 34.98 -16.51 -20.36
CA SER A 185 35.95 -17.59 -20.59
C SER A 185 37.31 -16.94 -20.68
N GLU A 186 38.19 -17.25 -19.74
CA GLU A 186 39.61 -16.95 -19.80
C GLU A 186 40.27 -17.86 -20.85
N PRO A 187 41.15 -17.37 -21.74
CA PRO A 187 42.00 -18.22 -22.54
C PRO A 187 43.34 -18.46 -21.84
N ASP A 188 43.63 -19.73 -21.53
CA ASP A 188 44.98 -20.22 -21.26
C ASP A 188 45.81 -20.22 -22.57
N PRO A 189 47.06 -19.72 -22.58
CA PRO A 189 48.01 -20.06 -23.62
C PRO A 189 49.28 -20.66 -23.03
N SER A 190 49.37 -22.00 -23.01
CA SER A 190 50.67 -22.66 -22.98
C SER A 190 50.69 -24.01 -23.72
N SER A 191 51.60 -24.08 -24.69
CA SER A 191 52.28 -25.25 -25.26
C SER A 191 51.76 -25.88 -26.56
N SER A 192 52.47 -25.59 -27.67
CA SER A 192 53.20 -26.55 -28.53
C SER A 192 53.90 -25.72 -29.63
N LYS A 193 55.24 -25.73 -29.75
CA LYS A 193 56.01 -26.70 -30.57
C LYS A 193 55.38 -26.76 -31.98
N GLU A 194 55.92 -26.11 -33.00
CA GLU A 194 57.25 -26.23 -33.63
C GLU A 194 57.61 -24.96 -34.42
#